data_AF-G0UJH2-F1
#
_entry.id   AF-G0UJH2-F1
#
_cell.length_a   1.000
_cell.length_b   1.000
_cell.length_c   1.000
_cell.angle_alpha   90.00
_cell.angle_beta   90.00
_cell.angle_gamma   90.00
#
_symmetry.space_group_name_H-M   'P 1'
#
loop_
_entity.id
_entity.type
_entity.pdbx_description
1 polymer ?
#
loop_
_entity_poly.entity_id
_entity_poly.type
_entity_poly.pdbx_seq_one_letter_code
_entity_poly.pdbx_strand_id
1 'polypeptide(L)'
;MLRASLMRHVAFPVHRDTTKTPRMVKEVGTWLYRKETVDSFRAWCKANDVRGSGNIKVVSTIHYARCLRAARHLRPGQAIITLPHTACFNFLVVAKEMYGASGKGGAVTHSFPLEVNWMNYDERCSFLRGASVSELVTAGWMCRIASLEESTFAPYIRWLLEDTRGRDGVANGMSRERGE
;
A
#
# COMPACT_ATOMS: atom_id res chain seq x y z
N MET A 1 48.22 4.05 -4.44
CA MET A 1 47.23 3.74 -5.50
C MET A 1 46.29 2.67 -4.98
N LEU A 2 45.08 3.03 -4.55
CA LEU A 2 44.11 2.10 -3.95
C LEU A 2 43.01 1.77 -4.97
N ARG A 3 42.79 0.46 -5.12
CA ARG A 3 41.97 -0.23 -6.13
C ARG A 3 40.52 0.23 -6.15
N ALA A 4 39.99 0.34 -7.38
CA ALA A 4 38.59 0.59 -7.69
C ALA A 4 37.65 -0.43 -7.01
N SER A 5 36.59 0.10 -6.41
CA SER A 5 35.44 -0.62 -5.87
C SER A 5 34.75 -1.43 -6.98
N LEU A 6 34.79 -2.76 -6.88
CA LEU A 6 33.93 -3.66 -7.66
C LEU A 6 32.47 -3.44 -7.24
N MET A 7 31.71 -2.74 -8.08
CA MET A 7 30.25 -2.73 -7.98
C MET A 7 29.75 -4.17 -8.12
N ARG A 8 29.21 -4.72 -7.03
CA ARG A 8 28.44 -5.98 -7.05
C ARG A 8 27.18 -5.73 -7.88
N HIS A 9 27.24 -6.01 -9.17
CA HIS A 9 26.03 -6.13 -9.98
C HIS A 9 25.23 -7.33 -9.48
N VAL A 10 24.02 -7.07 -8.98
CA VAL A 10 23.02 -8.09 -8.69
C VAL A 10 22.63 -8.71 -10.04
N ALA A 11 23.26 -9.84 -10.38
CA ALA A 11 22.92 -10.59 -11.58
C ALA A 11 21.60 -11.33 -11.30
N PHE A 12 20.53 -10.91 -11.97
CA PHE A 12 19.28 -11.67 -11.98
C PHE A 12 19.53 -13.01 -12.70
N PRO A 13 19.02 -14.14 -12.19
CA PRO A 13 19.17 -15.42 -12.86
C PRO A 13 18.57 -15.35 -14.26
N VAL A 14 19.33 -15.85 -15.24
CA VAL A 14 18.91 -15.89 -16.65
C VAL A 14 17.62 -16.70 -16.74
N HIS A 15 16.59 -16.13 -17.37
CA HIS A 15 15.31 -16.80 -17.56
C HIS A 15 15.54 -18.10 -18.34
N ARG A 16 15.09 -19.24 -17.76
CA ARG A 16 15.41 -20.60 -18.23
C ARG A 16 15.16 -20.80 -19.73
N ASP A 17 14.13 -20.15 -20.27
CA ASP A 17 13.65 -20.41 -21.63
C ASP A 17 14.03 -19.37 -22.68
N THR A 18 14.56 -18.21 -22.29
CA THR A 18 14.68 -17.07 -23.25
C THR A 18 16.11 -16.61 -23.50
N THR A 19 17.12 -17.19 -22.83
CA THR A 19 18.56 -16.80 -22.84
C THR A 19 18.85 -15.30 -22.66
N LYS A 20 17.81 -14.49 -22.41
CA LYS A 20 17.84 -13.05 -22.24
C LYS A 20 17.96 -12.76 -20.75
N THR A 21 18.90 -11.87 -20.43
CA THR A 21 18.95 -11.28 -19.10
C THR A 21 17.66 -10.49 -18.89
N PRO A 22 16.88 -10.74 -17.82
CA PRO A 22 15.68 -9.96 -17.55
C PRO A 22 16.09 -8.50 -17.37
N ARG A 23 15.65 -7.64 -18.31
CA ARG A 23 15.81 -6.20 -18.17
C ARG A 23 14.68 -5.71 -17.29
N MET A 24 15.02 -5.02 -16.21
CA MET A 24 14.05 -4.27 -15.42
C MET A 24 13.56 -3.09 -16.27
N VAL A 25 12.49 -3.29 -17.03
CA VAL A 25 11.79 -2.21 -17.72
C VAL A 25 11.01 -1.47 -16.65
N LYS A 26 11.44 -0.26 -16.28
CA LYS A 26 10.60 0.62 -15.47
C LYS A 26 9.43 1.01 -16.35
N GLU A 27 8.24 0.48 -16.07
CA GLU A 27 7.02 1.05 -16.63
C GLU A 27 6.95 2.52 -16.20
N VAL A 28 7.03 3.41 -17.17
CA VAL A 28 6.89 4.86 -16.97
C VAL A 28 5.47 5.21 -17.38
N GLY A 29 4.61 5.39 -16.38
CA GLY A 29 3.20 5.75 -16.57
C GLY A 29 2.92 7.13 -16.00
N THR A 30 1.99 7.86 -16.63
CA THR A 30 1.43 9.07 -16.01
C THR A 30 0.41 8.63 -14.98
N TRP A 31 0.69 8.92 -13.70
CA TRP A 31 -0.20 8.60 -12.60
C TRP A 31 -1.24 9.71 -12.42
N LEU A 32 -2.49 9.40 -12.79
CA LEU A 32 -3.60 10.34 -12.75
C LEU A 32 -4.52 9.98 -11.58
N TYR A 33 -4.32 10.65 -10.44
CA TYR A 33 -5.22 10.57 -9.30
C TYR A 33 -6.43 11.46 -9.51
N ARG A 34 -7.61 10.96 -9.16
CA ARG A 34 -8.81 11.80 -9.08
C ARG A 34 -8.59 12.85 -7.99
N LYS A 35 -8.83 14.11 -8.36
CA LYS A 35 -8.72 15.24 -7.46
C LYS A 35 -9.53 15.02 -6.17
N GLU A 36 -10.74 14.47 -6.32
CA GLU A 36 -11.65 14.13 -5.22
C GLU A 36 -11.02 13.15 -4.21
N THR A 37 -10.35 12.10 -4.67
CA THR A 37 -9.68 11.13 -3.79
C THR A 37 -8.50 11.77 -3.06
N VAL A 38 -7.70 12.59 -3.75
CA VAL A 38 -6.56 13.30 -3.17
C VAL A 38 -7.02 14.31 -2.11
N ASP A 39 -8.06 15.07 -2.40
CA ASP A 39 -8.59 16.07 -1.49
C ASP A 39 -9.25 15.41 -0.26
N SER A 40 -9.97 14.30 -0.46
CA SER A 40 -10.53 13.49 0.64
C SER A 40 -9.44 12.89 1.53
N PHE A 41 -8.37 12.36 0.94
CA PHE A 41 -7.22 11.86 1.69
C PHE A 41 -6.52 12.97 2.49
N ARG A 42 -6.32 14.14 1.89
CA ARG A 42 -5.74 15.30 2.60
C ARG A 42 -6.61 15.76 3.77
N ALA A 43 -7.92 15.80 3.58
CA ALA A 43 -8.87 16.12 4.65
C ALA A 43 -8.79 15.08 5.77
N TRP A 44 -8.72 13.80 5.42
CA TRP A 44 -8.53 12.71 6.38
C TRP A 44 -7.22 12.83 7.15
N CYS A 45 -6.10 13.11 6.48
CA CYS A 45 -4.81 13.34 7.15
C CYS A 45 -4.89 14.49 8.15
N LYS A 46 -5.53 15.61 7.75
CA LYS A 46 -5.71 16.76 8.63
C LYS A 46 -6.56 16.42 9.85
N ALA A 47 -7.64 15.66 9.66
CA ALA A 47 -8.53 15.24 10.75
C ALA A 47 -7.87 14.23 11.73
N ASN A 48 -6.90 13.45 11.26
CA ASN A 48 -6.20 12.43 12.04
C ASN A 48 -4.78 12.83 12.47
N ASP A 49 -4.45 14.14 12.41
CA ASP A 49 -3.13 14.67 12.77
C ASP A 49 -1.94 14.01 12.05
N VAL A 50 -2.16 13.51 10.84
CA VAL A 50 -1.11 13.06 9.94
C VAL A 50 -0.50 14.27 9.25
N ARG A 51 0.70 14.65 9.67
CA ARG A 51 1.35 15.89 9.25
C ARG A 51 2.68 15.58 8.58
N GLY A 52 2.86 16.07 7.36
CA GLY A 52 4.20 16.22 6.79
C GLY A 52 4.94 17.34 7.51
N SER A 53 6.25 17.19 7.68
CA SER A 53 7.11 18.35 8.00
C SER A 53 6.83 19.45 6.97
N GLY A 54 6.76 20.72 7.34
CA GLY A 54 6.31 21.83 6.45
C GLY A 54 7.11 21.97 5.14
N ASN A 55 8.23 21.25 5.06
CA ASN A 55 9.06 21.10 3.87
C ASN A 55 8.64 19.95 2.92
N ILE A 56 7.68 19.11 3.29
CA ILE A 56 7.31 17.88 2.59
C ILE A 56 5.93 18.02 1.96
N LYS A 57 5.80 17.63 0.69
CA LYS A 57 4.53 17.60 -0.04
C LYS A 57 4.31 16.25 -0.69
N VAL A 58 3.07 15.79 -0.69
CA VAL A 58 2.65 14.63 -1.48
C VAL A 58 2.57 15.05 -2.95
N VAL A 59 3.28 14.33 -3.81
CA VAL A 59 3.29 14.53 -5.26
C VAL A 59 3.26 13.17 -5.98
N SER A 60 2.89 13.18 -7.25
CA SER A 60 3.11 12.06 -8.17
C SER A 60 4.16 12.48 -9.21
N THR A 61 4.90 11.51 -9.74
CA THR A 61 5.87 11.72 -10.83
C THR A 61 5.75 10.58 -11.83
N ILE A 62 6.30 10.74 -13.03
CA ILE A 62 6.31 9.68 -14.06
C ILE A 62 6.92 8.36 -13.58
N HIS A 63 7.77 8.39 -12.56
CA HIS A 63 8.47 7.22 -12.02
C HIS A 63 7.80 6.65 -10.77
N TYR A 64 6.99 7.43 -10.06
CA TYR A 64 6.41 7.04 -8.78
C TYR A 64 4.97 7.53 -8.66
N ALA A 65 4.10 6.57 -8.38
CA ALA A 65 2.66 6.76 -8.19
C ALA A 65 2.38 7.76 -7.06
N ARG A 66 2.82 7.46 -5.84
CA ARG A 66 2.64 8.30 -4.65
C ARG A 66 3.99 8.51 -4.00
N CYS A 67 4.46 9.75 -3.95
CA CYS A 67 5.74 10.06 -3.33
C CYS A 67 5.72 11.36 -2.54
N LEU A 68 6.70 11.48 -1.65
CA LEU A 68 6.94 12.68 -0.87
C LEU A 68 8.08 13.45 -1.53
N ARG A 69 7.85 14.72 -1.84
CA ARG A 69 8.88 15.63 -2.33
C ARG A 69 9.20 16.64 -1.25
N ALA A 70 10.49 16.78 -0.95
CA ALA A 70 11.00 17.85 -0.13
C ALA A 70 11.14 19.14 -0.98
N ALA A 71 10.70 20.28 -0.46
CA ALA A 71 10.84 21.59 -1.09
C ALA A 71 12.22 22.23 -0.82
N ARG A 72 12.93 21.74 0.19
CA ARG A 72 14.26 22.17 0.66
C ARG A 72 15.06 20.94 1.06
N HIS A 73 16.37 21.12 1.21
CA HIS A 73 17.29 20.06 1.64
C HIS A 73 16.87 19.44 2.99
N LEU A 74 16.90 18.11 3.07
CA LEU A 74 16.66 17.35 4.31
C LEU A 74 17.99 16.96 4.95
N ARG A 75 18.10 17.11 6.27
CA ARG A 75 19.27 16.62 7.01
C ARG A 75 19.04 15.18 7.49
N PRO A 76 20.09 14.36 7.61
CA PRO A 76 19.98 13.05 8.27
C PRO A 76 19.35 13.19 9.66
N GLY A 77 18.39 12.31 9.98
CA GLY A 77 17.64 12.33 11.24
C GLY A 77 16.47 13.33 11.30
N GLN A 78 16.27 14.16 10.28
CA GLN A 78 15.13 15.08 10.24
C GLN A 78 13.82 14.32 9.96
N ALA A 79 12.79 14.56 10.78
CA ALA A 79 11.47 13.99 10.57
C ALA A 79 10.84 14.47 9.25
N ILE A 80 10.27 13.52 8.51
CA ILE A 80 9.60 13.75 7.21
C ILE A 80 8.09 13.80 7.40
N ILE A 81 7.54 12.86 8.18
CA ILE A 81 6.13 12.74 8.54
C ILE A 81 6.04 12.45 10.03
N THR A 82 5.01 13.00 10.66
CA THR A 82 4.57 12.68 12.02
C THR A 82 3.10 12.28 11.98
N LEU A 83 2.74 11.20 12.67
CA LEU A 83 1.36 10.73 12.77
C LEU A 83 1.13 10.05 14.12
N PRO A 84 -0.06 10.18 14.73
CA PRO A 84 -0.40 9.47 15.96
C PRO A 84 -0.64 7.98 15.67
N HIS A 85 -0.45 7.13 16.67
CA HIS A 85 -0.73 5.69 16.55
C HIS A 85 -2.19 5.40 16.13
N THR A 86 -3.13 6.28 16.48
CA THR A 86 -4.54 6.17 16.08
C THR A 86 -4.75 6.30 14.57
N ALA A 87 -3.82 6.90 13.84
CA ALA A 87 -3.85 7.01 12.39
C ALA A 87 -3.16 5.82 11.68
N CYS A 88 -2.60 4.87 12.43
CA CYS A 88 -1.99 3.66 11.86
C CYS A 88 -3.07 2.63 11.57
N PHE A 89 -3.23 2.26 10.31
CA PHE A 89 -4.01 1.08 9.95
C PHE A 89 -3.16 -0.17 10.16
N ASN A 90 -3.52 -0.99 11.14
CA ASN A 90 -2.83 -2.25 11.46
C ASN A 90 -3.85 -3.31 11.91
N PHE A 91 -3.38 -4.53 12.11
CA PHE A 91 -4.24 -5.64 12.52
C PHE A 91 -5.01 -5.37 13.84
N LEU A 92 -4.45 -4.63 14.79
CA LEU A 92 -5.16 -4.31 16.04
C LEU A 92 -6.35 -3.38 15.81
N VAL A 93 -6.23 -2.43 14.87
CA VAL A 93 -7.36 -1.61 14.42
C VAL A 93 -8.41 -2.49 13.76
N VAL A 94 -7.99 -3.40 12.88
CA VAL A 94 -8.90 -4.35 12.21
C VAL A 94 -9.64 -5.21 13.22
N ALA A 95 -8.94 -5.82 14.17
CA ALA A 95 -9.53 -6.61 15.24
C ALA A 95 -10.50 -5.76 16.09
N LYS A 96 -10.14 -4.51 16.42
CA LYS A 96 -11.04 -3.60 17.13
C LYS A 96 -12.28 -3.25 16.30
N GLU A 97 -12.18 -3.05 15.00
CA GLU A 97 -13.36 -2.77 14.17
C GLU A 97 -14.23 -4.03 13.97
N MET A 98 -13.61 -5.21 13.84
CA MET A 98 -14.27 -6.51 13.70
C MET A 98 -14.99 -6.96 14.98
N TYR A 99 -14.48 -6.64 16.17
CA TYR A 99 -14.98 -7.19 17.43
C TYR A 99 -15.38 -6.11 18.45
N GLY A 100 -14.88 -4.89 18.30
CA GLY A 100 -15.09 -3.75 19.20
C GLY A 100 -16.37 -2.97 18.98
N ALA A 101 -17.24 -3.38 18.05
CA ALA A 101 -18.65 -2.95 18.00
C ALA A 101 -19.51 -3.56 19.13
N SER A 102 -18.89 -4.14 20.16
CA SER A 102 -19.53 -4.68 21.37
C SER A 102 -19.66 -3.63 22.48
N GLY A 103 -20.00 -2.38 22.12
CA GLY A 103 -20.35 -1.34 23.07
C GLY A 103 -21.86 -1.26 23.23
N LYS A 104 -22.43 -2.09 24.12
CA LYS A 104 -23.88 -2.27 24.47
C LYS A 104 -24.59 -3.41 23.75
N GLY A 105 -24.36 -4.64 24.22
CA GLY A 105 -25.39 -5.69 24.28
C GLY A 105 -25.86 -6.35 22.96
N GLY A 106 -25.28 -6.01 21.81
CA GLY A 106 -25.55 -6.70 20.55
C GLY A 106 -24.34 -7.53 20.14
N ALA A 107 -24.54 -8.83 19.90
CA ALA A 107 -23.55 -9.65 19.21
C ALA A 107 -23.41 -9.09 17.77
N VAL A 108 -22.40 -8.27 17.53
CA VAL A 108 -22.08 -7.85 16.17
C VAL A 108 -21.28 -8.96 15.53
N THR A 109 -22.00 -9.90 14.94
CA THR A 109 -21.44 -10.93 14.06
C THR A 109 -21.02 -10.24 12.77
N HIS A 110 -19.85 -9.61 12.75
CA HIS A 110 -19.20 -9.32 11.48
C HIS A 110 -18.87 -10.67 10.85
N SER A 111 -19.53 -10.99 9.73
CA SER A 111 -19.31 -12.21 8.95
C SER A 111 -17.94 -12.14 8.25
N PHE A 112 -16.87 -12.05 9.02
CA PHE A 112 -15.53 -12.20 8.50
C PHE A 112 -15.23 -13.70 8.42
N PRO A 113 -14.93 -14.25 7.23
CA PRO A 113 -14.90 -15.70 6.99
C PRO A 113 -13.69 -16.41 7.61
N LEU A 114 -12.85 -15.71 8.37
CA LEU A 114 -11.65 -16.26 9.00
C LEU A 114 -11.82 -16.20 10.52
N GLU A 115 -11.78 -17.37 11.18
CA GLU A 115 -11.53 -17.43 12.61
C GLU A 115 -10.13 -16.88 12.88
N VAL A 116 -10.04 -15.82 13.68
CA VAL A 116 -8.80 -15.08 13.89
C VAL A 116 -8.22 -15.42 15.26
N ASN A 117 -7.07 -16.12 15.26
CA ASN A 117 -6.27 -16.29 16.46
C ASN A 117 -5.47 -15.01 16.75
N TRP A 118 -6.10 -14.10 17.47
CA TRP A 118 -5.59 -12.76 17.80
C TRP A 118 -4.25 -12.76 18.57
N MET A 119 -3.90 -13.86 19.22
CA MET A 119 -2.64 -14.01 19.96
C MET A 119 -1.49 -14.55 19.09
N ASN A 120 -1.77 -15.13 17.93
CA ASN A 120 -0.76 -15.77 17.10
C ASN A 120 -0.69 -15.16 15.70
N TYR A 121 0.08 -14.07 15.60
CA TYR A 121 0.39 -13.41 14.34
C TYR A 121 1.13 -14.30 13.34
N ASP A 122 1.78 -15.37 13.80
CA ASP A 122 2.59 -16.25 12.96
C ASP A 122 1.80 -17.47 12.42
N GLU A 123 0.54 -17.62 12.82
CA GLU A 123 -0.31 -18.69 12.29
C GLU A 123 -0.49 -18.51 10.77
N ARG A 124 -0.09 -19.52 9.99
CA ARG A 124 -0.17 -19.48 8.52
C ARG A 124 -1.30 -20.35 8.02
N CYS A 125 -2.01 -19.87 7.01
CA CYS A 125 -2.93 -20.72 6.26
C CYS A 125 -2.12 -21.79 5.52
N SER A 126 -2.46 -23.07 5.74
CA SER A 126 -1.73 -24.22 5.21
C SER A 126 -1.54 -24.21 3.68
N PHE A 127 -2.49 -23.59 2.97
CA PHE A 127 -2.49 -23.42 1.51
C PHE A 127 -1.78 -22.14 1.03
N LEU A 128 -1.42 -21.21 1.92
CA LEU A 128 -0.67 -19.98 1.61
C LEU A 128 0.60 -19.92 2.46
N ARG A 129 1.59 -20.76 2.11
CA ARG A 129 2.82 -21.00 2.90
C ARG A 129 3.71 -19.78 3.18
N GLY A 130 3.38 -18.59 2.66
CA GLY A 130 4.09 -17.34 2.88
C GLY A 130 3.30 -16.23 3.58
N ALA A 131 2.00 -16.43 3.84
CA ALA A 131 1.15 -15.39 4.44
C ALA A 131 0.74 -15.77 5.85
N SER A 132 0.77 -14.80 6.77
CA SER A 132 0.15 -14.94 8.08
C SER A 132 -1.36 -14.71 8.01
N VAL A 133 -2.11 -15.30 8.93
CA VAL A 133 -3.54 -15.05 9.11
C VAL A 133 -3.80 -13.56 9.35
N SER A 134 -2.94 -12.88 10.11
CA SER A 134 -3.10 -11.44 10.41
C SER A 134 -2.99 -10.55 9.16
N GLU A 135 -2.08 -10.88 8.23
CA GLU A 135 -1.95 -10.17 6.94
C GLU A 135 -3.19 -10.40 6.06
N LEU A 136 -3.69 -11.64 6.01
CA LEU A 136 -4.90 -11.97 5.25
C LEU A 136 -6.13 -11.26 5.81
N VAL A 137 -6.26 -11.22 7.14
CA VAL A 137 -7.33 -10.49 7.83
C VAL A 137 -7.25 -9.01 7.51
N THR A 138 -6.05 -8.42 7.59
CA THR A 138 -5.82 -7.00 7.28
C THR A 138 -6.19 -6.70 5.83
N ALA A 139 -5.72 -7.50 4.88
CA ALA A 139 -6.04 -7.34 3.45
C ALA A 139 -7.54 -7.49 3.18
N GLY A 140 -8.19 -8.50 3.74
CA GLY A 140 -9.64 -8.71 3.61
C GLY A 140 -10.44 -7.54 4.18
N TRP A 141 -10.01 -6.99 5.31
CA TRP A 141 -10.65 -5.81 5.91
C TRP A 141 -10.45 -4.55 5.07
N MET A 142 -9.26 -4.34 4.48
CA MET A 142 -9.04 -3.24 3.53
C MET A 142 -9.99 -3.34 2.33
N CYS A 143 -10.18 -4.54 1.77
CA CYS A 143 -11.13 -4.77 0.68
C CYS A 143 -12.56 -4.42 1.11
N ARG A 144 -12.98 -4.85 2.31
CA ARG A 144 -14.30 -4.52 2.87
C ARG A 144 -14.48 -3.02 3.03
N ILE A 145 -13.50 -2.31 3.60
CA ILE A 145 -13.53 -0.85 3.74
C ILE A 145 -13.64 -0.18 2.37
N ALA A 146 -12.91 -0.66 1.37
CA ALA A 146 -12.99 -0.13 0.00
C ALA A 146 -14.36 -0.37 -0.65
N SER A 147 -15.03 -1.48 -0.34
CA SER A 147 -16.35 -1.81 -0.89
C SER A 147 -17.51 -1.14 -0.17
N LEU A 148 -17.46 -1.04 1.16
CA LEU A 148 -18.58 -0.59 2.00
C LEU A 148 -18.39 0.81 2.57
N GLU A 149 -17.16 1.33 2.57
CA GLU A 149 -16.83 2.69 3.00
C GLU A 149 -17.20 2.99 4.47
N GLU A 150 -17.38 1.95 5.29
CA GLU A 150 -17.93 2.02 6.65
C GLU A 150 -16.92 2.42 7.74
N SER A 151 -15.62 2.35 7.44
CA SER A 151 -14.56 2.71 8.40
C SER A 151 -14.12 4.16 8.23
N THR A 152 -13.67 4.77 9.33
CA THR A 152 -12.99 6.08 9.32
C THR A 152 -11.74 6.08 8.42
N PHE A 153 -11.14 4.91 8.15
CA PHE A 153 -10.00 4.76 7.24
C PHE A 153 -10.39 4.75 5.76
N ALA A 154 -11.68 4.83 5.40
CA ALA A 154 -12.13 4.75 4.01
C ALA A 154 -11.41 5.72 3.05
N PRO A 155 -11.19 7.02 3.38
CA PRO A 155 -10.45 7.91 2.49
C PRO A 155 -8.98 7.50 2.29
N TYR A 156 -8.33 6.97 3.34
CA TYR A 156 -6.96 6.45 3.26
C TYR A 156 -6.89 5.19 2.39
N ILE A 157 -7.79 4.23 2.63
CA ILE A 157 -7.83 2.97 1.88
C ILE A 157 -8.19 3.19 0.42
N ARG A 158 -9.16 4.07 0.12
CA ARG A 158 -9.47 4.44 -1.27
C ARG A 158 -8.28 5.07 -1.96
N TRP A 159 -7.62 6.03 -1.31
CA TRP A 159 -6.43 6.65 -1.87
C TRP A 159 -5.32 5.64 -2.11
N LEU A 160 -5.13 4.63 -1.24
CA LEU A 160 -4.14 3.57 -1.38
C LEU A 160 -4.45 2.60 -2.54
N LEU A 161 -5.72 2.21 -2.67
CA LEU A 161 -6.16 1.22 -3.66
C LEU A 161 -6.54 1.84 -5.01
N GLU A 162 -6.57 3.17 -5.13
CA GLU A 162 -6.84 3.83 -6.40
C GLU A 162 -5.81 3.39 -7.45
N ASP A 163 -6.25 2.58 -8.43
CA ASP A 163 -5.42 2.27 -9.59
C ASP A 163 -5.39 3.51 -10.48
N THR A 164 -4.19 4.05 -10.62
CA THR A 164 -3.93 5.35 -11.24
C THR A 164 -3.01 5.24 -12.44
N ARG A 165 -2.75 4.00 -12.88
CA ARG A 165 -2.24 3.77 -14.23
C ARG A 165 -3.28 4.36 -15.17
N GLY A 166 -2.95 5.49 -15.81
CA GLY A 166 -3.80 6.04 -16.87
C GLY A 166 -4.15 4.95 -17.88
N ARG A 167 -5.18 5.17 -18.71
CA ARG A 167 -5.55 4.22 -19.79
C ARG A 167 -4.35 3.77 -20.65
N ASP A 168 -3.27 4.56 -20.69
CA ASP A 168 -2.02 4.27 -21.38
C ASP A 168 -1.12 3.20 -20.70
N GLY A 169 -1.27 2.97 -19.39
CA GLY A 169 -0.46 2.01 -18.62
C GLY A 169 -1.05 0.60 -18.54
N VAL A 170 -2.35 0.44 -18.77
CA VAL A 170 -3.01 -0.89 -18.79
C VAL A 170 -2.96 -1.51 -20.19
N ALA A 171 -2.93 -0.69 -21.25
CA ALA A 171 -2.95 -1.15 -22.63
C ALA A 171 -1.61 -1.71 -23.16
N ASN A 172 -0.49 -1.49 -22.47
CA ASN A 172 0.82 -1.98 -22.93
C ASN A 172 1.28 -3.29 -22.26
N GLY A 173 0.53 -3.80 -21.28
CA GLY A 173 0.89 -5.03 -20.53
C GLY A 173 -0.15 -6.14 -20.56
N MET A 174 -1.39 -5.88 -21.01
CA MET A 174 -2.44 -6.89 -21.13
C MET A 174 -2.48 -7.42 -22.57
N SER A 175 -1.79 -8.53 -22.77
CA SER A 175 -1.99 -9.52 -23.83
C SER A 175 -2.47 -8.98 -25.19
N ARG A 176 -1.53 -8.67 -26.09
CA ARG A 176 -1.72 -9.03 -27.50
C ARG A 176 -1.65 -10.55 -27.55
N GLU A 177 -2.75 -11.23 -27.20
CA GLU A 177 -2.98 -12.54 -27.79
C GLU A 177 -2.88 -12.33 -29.30
N ARG A 178 -1.95 -13.05 -29.90
CA ARG A 178 -1.80 -13.15 -31.35
C ARG A 178 -3.16 -13.56 -31.90
N GLY A 179 -3.89 -12.61 -32.46
CA GLY A 179 -4.81 -12.92 -33.54
C GLY A 179 -3.96 -13.33 -34.74
N GLU A 180 -4.12 -14.58 -35.16
CA GLU A 180 -3.85 -15.00 -36.53
C GLU A 180 -4.60 -14.11 -37.53
#